data_AF-A0A372R0R3-F1
#
_entry.id   AF-A0A372R0R3-F1
#
_cell.length_a   1.000
_cell.length_b   1.000
_cell.length_c   1.000
_cell.angle_alpha   90.00
_cell.angle_beta   90.00
_cell.angle_gamma   90.00
#
_symmetry.space_group_name_H-M   'P 1'
#
loop_
_entity.id
_entity.type
_entity.pdbx_description
1 polymer ?
#
loop_
_entity_poly.entity_id
_entity_poly.type
_entity_poly.pdbx_seq_one_letter_code
_entity_poly.pdbx_strand_id
1 'polypeptide(L)'
;MLEFERTFQGMRKEKKWFLESGKCVEDELYAFGKQCRFEHLAHSFVIDPDDETYYQNKVFTSEELEEIRDTESKDLPKMPIELLKYISSFRTKTTEKLRIMLDKRQNWKGKNFDRTKHFDFDWIKHSVHSLLLEFESGTLKQNHLETWYNIHIWSLIDKSFNELIGVDVARGLLLRNEKISIELSKDWSQQHEKHSEEEGI
;
A
#
# COMPACT_ATOMS: atom_id res chain seq x y z
N MET A 1 -19.16 12.55 0.56
CA MET A 1 -20.07 12.71 1.72
C MET A 1 -21.28 11.80 1.62
N LEU A 2 -22.07 11.79 0.52
CA LEU A 2 -23.19 10.85 0.35
C LEU A 2 -22.78 9.37 0.40
N GLU A 3 -21.60 9.03 -0.13
CA GLU A 3 -21.11 7.65 -0.12
C GLU A 3 -20.66 7.19 1.25
N PHE A 4 -19.93 8.02 2.00
CA PHE A 4 -19.55 7.74 3.40
C PHE A 4 -20.77 7.44 4.27
N GLU A 5 -21.81 8.25 4.15
CA GLU A 5 -23.09 8.04 4.83
C GLU A 5 -23.75 6.72 4.42
N ARG A 6 -23.82 6.43 3.11
CA ARG A 6 -24.42 5.19 2.61
C ARG A 6 -23.65 3.96 3.09
N THR A 7 -22.32 4.01 3.06
CA THR A 7 -21.46 2.92 3.54
C THR A 7 -21.74 2.66 5.01
N PHE A 8 -21.75 3.71 5.85
CA PHE A 8 -22.08 3.58 7.27
C PHE A 8 -23.45 2.96 7.53
N GLN A 9 -24.49 3.47 6.85
CA GLN A 9 -25.86 2.99 6.99
C GLN A 9 -26.04 1.53 6.52
N GLY A 10 -25.23 1.10 5.55
CA GLY A 10 -25.23 -0.28 5.05
C GLY A 10 -24.47 -1.28 5.93
N MET A 11 -23.74 -0.83 6.95
CA MET A 11 -22.98 -1.73 7.82
C MET A 11 -23.89 -2.59 8.69
N ARG A 12 -23.65 -3.90 8.66
CA ARG A 12 -24.31 -4.86 9.54
C ARG A 12 -23.72 -4.74 10.95
N LYS A 13 -24.58 -4.57 11.96
CA LYS A 13 -24.15 -4.35 13.35
C LYS A 13 -23.28 -5.48 13.88
N GLU A 14 -23.54 -6.71 13.44
CA GLU A 14 -22.83 -7.91 13.87
C GLU A 14 -21.40 -8.00 13.30
N LYS A 15 -21.08 -7.16 12.32
CA LYS A 15 -19.75 -7.08 11.71
C LYS A 15 -18.94 -5.87 12.16
N LYS A 16 -19.51 -5.01 13.00
CA LYS A 16 -18.81 -3.84 13.53
C LYS A 16 -17.84 -4.26 14.61
N TRP A 17 -16.74 -3.53 14.71
CA TRP A 17 -15.73 -3.77 15.73
C TRP A 17 -16.07 -3.01 17.01
N PHE A 18 -16.16 -3.76 18.10
CA PHE A 18 -16.33 -3.24 19.45
C PHE A 18 -15.05 -3.43 20.25
N LEU A 19 -14.65 -2.36 20.94
CA LEU A 19 -13.54 -2.37 21.89
C LEU A 19 -13.99 -2.93 23.25
N GLU A 20 -13.03 -3.27 24.11
CA GLU A 20 -13.29 -3.71 25.49
C GLU A 20 -14.05 -2.64 26.31
N SER A 21 -13.86 -1.36 25.97
CA SER A 21 -14.61 -0.24 26.55
C SER A 21 -16.10 -0.23 26.20
N GLY A 22 -16.52 -1.07 25.24
CA GLY A 22 -17.86 -1.11 24.67
C GLY A 22 -18.10 -0.10 23.55
N LYS A 23 -17.11 0.74 23.22
CA LYS A 23 -17.20 1.64 22.05
C LYS A 23 -17.17 0.86 20.75
N CYS A 24 -17.95 1.32 19.77
CA CYS A 24 -17.91 0.81 18.41
C CYS A 24 -16.98 1.68 17.56
N VAL A 25 -15.94 1.06 16.99
CA VAL A 25 -14.88 1.77 16.24
C VAL A 25 -15.47 2.50 15.03
N GLU A 26 -16.31 1.85 14.23
CA GLU A 26 -16.89 2.46 13.03
C GLU A 26 -17.85 3.61 13.36
N ASP A 27 -18.55 3.54 14.49
CA ASP A 27 -19.45 4.61 14.94
C ASP A 27 -18.65 5.86 15.34
N GLU A 28 -17.54 5.68 16.07
CA GLU A 28 -16.64 6.76 16.46
C GLU A 28 -15.93 7.38 15.24
N LEU A 29 -15.41 6.55 14.33
CA LEU A 29 -14.82 7.02 13.07
C LEU A 29 -15.83 7.80 12.22
N TYR A 30 -17.08 7.34 12.18
CA TYR A 30 -18.13 8.02 11.44
C TYR A 30 -18.50 9.37 12.08
N ALA A 31 -18.64 9.41 13.41
CA ALA A 31 -18.90 10.64 14.15
C ALA A 31 -17.77 11.67 13.98
N PHE A 32 -16.52 11.22 14.01
CA PHE A 32 -15.34 12.05 13.77
C PHE A 32 -15.25 12.51 12.32
N GLY A 33 -15.39 11.60 11.35
CA GLY A 33 -15.35 11.89 9.92
C GLY A 33 -16.37 12.95 9.49
N LYS A 34 -17.56 12.99 10.11
CA LYS A 34 -18.54 14.06 9.86
C LYS A 34 -18.08 15.45 10.28
N GLN A 35 -17.15 15.54 11.22
CA GLN A 35 -16.61 16.81 11.73
C GLN A 35 -15.39 17.27 10.93
N CYS A 36 -14.70 16.35 10.24
CA CYS A 36 -13.56 16.66 9.40
C CYS A 36 -13.96 17.57 8.23
N ARG A 37 -13.24 18.70 8.07
CA ARG A 37 -13.45 19.65 6.96
C ARG A 37 -12.85 19.17 5.64
N PHE A 38 -11.84 18.31 5.74
CA PHE A 38 -11.12 17.72 4.62
C PHE A 38 -11.16 16.20 4.75
N GLU A 39 -10.74 15.51 3.70
CA GLU A 39 -10.68 14.06 3.71
C GLU A 39 -9.80 13.53 4.85
N HIS A 40 -10.30 12.50 5.54
CA HIS A 40 -9.61 11.77 6.59
C HIS A 40 -9.67 10.27 6.32
N LEU A 41 -8.73 9.48 6.85
CA LEU A 41 -8.78 8.00 6.76
C LEU A 41 -10.10 7.42 7.30
N ALA A 42 -10.69 8.11 8.27
CA ALA A 42 -11.99 7.79 8.86
C ALA A 42 -13.13 7.77 7.82
N HIS A 43 -13.04 8.54 6.72
CA HIS A 43 -14.03 8.51 5.63
C HIS A 43 -14.05 7.20 4.84
N SER A 44 -12.97 6.41 4.94
CA SER A 44 -12.84 5.07 4.36
C SER A 44 -12.93 3.98 5.43
N PHE A 45 -13.29 4.31 6.66
CA PHE A 45 -13.26 3.38 7.81
C PHE A 45 -11.90 2.71 8.02
N VAL A 46 -10.83 3.43 7.67
CA VAL A 46 -9.44 3.03 7.94
C VAL A 46 -9.01 3.72 9.23
N ILE A 47 -8.52 2.94 10.18
CA ILE A 47 -7.98 3.43 11.44
C ILE A 47 -6.46 3.32 11.45
N ASP A 48 -5.81 4.41 11.83
CA ASP A 48 -4.38 4.46 12.13
C ASP A 48 -4.24 4.80 13.62
N PRO A 49 -3.82 3.87 14.48
CA PRO A 49 -3.73 4.11 15.92
C PRO A 49 -2.63 5.12 16.29
N ASP A 50 -1.75 5.48 15.36
CA ASP A 50 -0.70 6.49 15.54
C ASP A 50 -1.12 7.89 15.06
N ASP A 51 -2.33 8.03 14.50
CA ASP A 51 -2.87 9.33 14.14
C ASP A 51 -3.27 10.12 15.39
N GLU A 52 -2.43 11.10 15.74
CA GLU A 52 -2.62 11.96 16.90
C GLU A 52 -3.98 12.68 16.91
N THR A 53 -4.62 12.87 15.75
CA THR A 53 -5.91 13.57 15.67
C THR A 53 -7.01 12.80 16.40
N TYR A 54 -6.95 11.47 16.46
CA TYR A 54 -7.93 10.69 17.21
C TYR A 54 -7.87 10.97 18.71
N TYR A 55 -6.66 11.06 19.26
CA TYR A 55 -6.46 11.41 20.67
C TYR A 55 -6.80 12.88 20.94
N GLN A 56 -6.32 13.80 20.09
CA GLN A 56 -6.55 15.25 20.24
C GLN A 56 -8.04 15.60 20.18
N ASN A 57 -8.80 14.93 19.32
CA ASN A 57 -10.26 15.12 19.19
C ASN A 57 -11.07 14.20 20.12
N LYS A 58 -10.41 13.45 21.01
CA LYS A 58 -11.03 12.57 22.02
C LYS A 58 -11.95 11.50 21.40
N VAL A 59 -11.61 11.04 20.21
CA VAL A 59 -12.30 9.93 19.54
C VAL A 59 -12.03 8.64 20.32
N PHE A 60 -10.76 8.38 20.59
CA PHE A 60 -10.30 7.22 21.36
C PHE A 60 -9.38 7.65 22.50
N THR A 61 -9.37 6.87 23.59
CA THR A 61 -8.38 7.02 24.67
C THR A 61 -7.05 6.38 24.28
N SER A 62 -6.00 6.59 25.09
CA SER A 62 -4.70 5.96 24.85
C SER A 62 -4.79 4.44 24.95
N GLU A 63 -5.58 3.92 25.89
CA GLU A 63 -5.81 2.49 26.10
C GLU A 63 -6.58 1.88 24.93
N GLU A 64 -7.62 2.56 24.43
CA GLU A 64 -8.38 2.13 23.26
C GLU A 64 -7.49 2.08 22.00
N LEU A 65 -6.61 3.07 21.81
CA LEU A 65 -5.67 3.09 20.68
C LEU A 65 -4.60 1.99 20.80
N GLU A 66 -4.20 1.62 22.01
CA GLU A 66 -3.30 0.49 22.27
C GLU A 66 -4.00 -0.85 21.96
N GLU A 67 -5.25 -1.03 22.40
CA GLU A 67 -6.08 -2.18 22.04
C GLU A 67 -6.22 -2.31 20.51
N ILE A 68 -6.53 -1.20 19.82
CA ILE A 68 -6.67 -1.17 18.36
C ILE A 68 -5.36 -1.60 17.67
N ARG A 69 -4.22 -1.16 18.19
CA ARG A 69 -2.88 -1.46 17.64
C ARG A 69 -2.54 -2.94 17.76
N ASP A 70 -2.89 -3.55 18.90
CA ASP A 70 -2.46 -4.91 19.23
C ASP A 70 -3.44 -5.96 18.68
N THR A 71 -4.70 -5.58 18.43
CA THR A 71 -5.76 -6.46 17.92
C THR A 71 -5.40 -7.03 16.55
N GLU A 72 -5.33 -8.37 16.47
CA GLU A 72 -4.98 -9.12 15.26
C GLU A 72 -3.73 -8.59 14.54
N SER A 73 -2.79 -7.99 15.29
CA SER A 73 -1.57 -7.45 14.73
C SER A 73 -0.82 -8.55 13.97
N LYS A 74 -0.65 -8.33 12.67
CA LYS A 74 0.10 -9.25 11.80
C LYS A 74 1.54 -8.81 11.80
N ASP A 75 2.43 -9.74 12.13
CA ASP A 75 3.86 -9.52 11.92
C ASP A 75 4.12 -9.16 10.47
N LEU A 76 4.84 -8.06 10.26
CA LEU A 76 5.32 -7.73 8.94
C LEU A 76 6.31 -8.82 8.48
N PRO A 77 6.22 -9.27 7.23
CA PRO A 77 7.17 -10.25 6.71
C PRO A 77 8.58 -9.68 6.79
N LYS A 78 9.52 -10.47 7.29
CA LYS A 78 10.93 -10.07 7.35
C LYS A 78 11.48 -10.02 5.93
N MET A 79 12.05 -8.87 5.56
CA MET A 79 12.73 -8.73 4.27
C MET A 79 13.90 -9.72 4.18
N PRO A 80 14.03 -10.47 3.07
CA PRO A 80 15.17 -11.34 2.86
C PRO A 80 16.51 -10.59 2.96
N ILE A 81 17.47 -11.15 3.70
CA ILE A 81 18.77 -10.50 3.98
C ILE A 81 19.50 -10.12 2.69
N GLU A 82 19.44 -10.98 1.67
CA GLU A 82 20.10 -10.72 0.38
C GLU A 82 19.45 -9.55 -0.37
N LEU A 83 18.13 -9.41 -0.28
CA LEU A 83 17.41 -8.27 -0.85
C LEU A 83 17.78 -6.97 -0.12
N LEU A 84 17.85 -7.01 1.21
CA LEU A 84 18.27 -5.88 2.04
C LEU A 84 19.72 -5.44 1.71
N LYS A 85 20.65 -6.40 1.58
CA LYS A 85 22.03 -6.13 1.15
C LYS A 85 22.06 -5.48 -0.23
N TYR A 86 21.23 -5.96 -1.15
CA TYR A 86 21.15 -5.42 -2.50
C TYR A 86 20.63 -3.98 -2.52
N ILE A 87 19.53 -3.67 -1.82
CA ILE A 87 19.03 -2.29 -1.66
C ILE A 87 20.12 -1.39 -1.06
N SER A 88 20.78 -1.89 0.00
CA SER A 88 21.84 -1.15 0.69
C SER A 88 23.04 -0.85 -0.21
N SER A 89 23.30 -1.68 -1.23
CA SER A 89 24.39 -1.46 -2.18
C SER A 89 24.23 -0.18 -3.02
N PHE A 90 23.00 0.33 -3.15
CA PHE A 90 22.71 1.60 -3.84
C PHE A 90 22.89 2.83 -2.96
N ARG A 91 23.17 2.68 -1.65
CA ARG A 91 23.43 3.77 -0.72
C ARG A 91 24.80 4.40 -0.99
N THR A 92 24.87 5.20 -2.05
CA THR A 92 26.09 5.90 -2.50
C THR A 92 25.95 7.41 -2.29
N LYS A 93 27.09 8.11 -2.22
CA LYS A 93 27.13 9.56 -1.98
C LYS A 93 27.04 10.42 -3.25
N THR A 94 27.22 9.82 -4.43
CA THR A 94 27.26 10.54 -5.71
C THR A 94 26.52 9.76 -6.79
N THR A 95 25.94 10.48 -7.76
CA THR A 95 25.20 9.87 -8.87
C THR A 95 26.11 9.04 -9.78
N GLU A 96 27.36 9.47 -9.99
CA GLU A 96 28.37 8.72 -10.74
C GLU A 96 28.58 7.30 -10.16
N LYS A 97 28.76 7.20 -8.83
CA LYS A 97 28.92 5.91 -8.16
C LYS A 97 27.65 5.07 -8.28
N LEU A 98 26.48 5.71 -8.21
CA LEU A 98 25.22 5.02 -8.40
C LEU A 98 25.08 4.46 -9.82
N ARG A 99 25.50 5.22 -10.84
CA ARG A 99 25.54 4.76 -12.25
C ARG A 99 26.45 3.54 -12.41
N ILE A 100 27.64 3.57 -11.81
CA ILE A 100 28.56 2.41 -11.81
C ILE A 100 27.91 1.18 -11.16
N MET A 101 27.20 1.37 -10.04
CA MET A 101 26.48 0.27 -9.37
C MET A 101 25.33 -0.28 -10.22
N LEU A 102 24.58 0.60 -10.90
CA LEU A 102 23.50 0.22 -11.81
C LEU A 102 24.01 -0.47 -13.08
N ASP A 103 25.21 -0.14 -13.56
CA ASP A 103 25.79 -0.78 -14.74
C ASP A 103 26.24 -2.24 -14.47
N LYS A 104 26.50 -2.59 -13.20
CA LYS A 104 26.86 -3.95 -12.81
C LYS A 104 25.82 -4.96 -13.29
N ARG A 105 26.26 -5.85 -14.18
CA ARG A 105 25.47 -6.97 -14.66
C ARG A 105 25.36 -8.03 -13.57
N GLN A 106 24.13 -8.35 -13.22
CA GLN A 106 23.82 -9.41 -12.27
C GLN A 106 23.89 -10.78 -12.98
N ASN A 107 24.38 -11.79 -12.30
CA ASN A 107 24.56 -13.16 -12.82
C ASN A 107 23.22 -13.83 -13.21
N TRP A 108 22.11 -13.39 -12.61
CA TRP A 108 20.75 -13.85 -12.89
C TRP A 108 20.08 -13.13 -14.08
N LYS A 109 20.72 -12.14 -14.73
CA LYS A 109 20.12 -11.46 -15.90
C LYS A 109 20.21 -12.31 -17.18
N GLY A 110 19.18 -12.21 -18.02
CA GLY A 110 19.10 -12.91 -19.31
C GLY A 110 18.58 -14.33 -19.15
N LYS A 111 19.30 -15.33 -19.66
CA LYS A 111 18.86 -16.74 -19.64
C LYS A 111 18.67 -17.33 -18.23
N ASN A 112 19.31 -16.74 -17.23
CA ASN A 112 19.27 -17.19 -15.83
C ASN A 112 18.16 -16.50 -15.02
N PHE A 113 17.32 -15.69 -15.66
CA PHE A 113 16.28 -14.95 -14.97
C PHE A 113 15.15 -15.88 -14.54
N ASP A 114 14.91 -15.91 -13.25
CA ASP A 114 13.79 -16.60 -12.60
C ASP A 114 12.91 -15.54 -11.97
N ARG A 115 11.67 -15.40 -12.46
CA ARG A 115 10.71 -14.39 -11.99
C ARG A 115 10.46 -14.51 -10.49
N THR A 116 10.31 -15.72 -9.96
CA THR A 116 9.97 -15.93 -8.54
C THR A 116 11.09 -15.54 -7.57
N LYS A 117 12.34 -15.53 -8.05
CA LYS A 117 13.53 -15.24 -7.21
C LYS A 117 14.11 -13.86 -7.46
N HIS A 118 13.99 -13.35 -8.68
CA HIS A 118 14.74 -12.19 -9.13
C HIS A 118 13.86 -10.98 -9.46
N PHE A 119 12.54 -11.12 -9.40
CA PHE A 119 11.61 -10.02 -9.68
C PHE A 119 11.90 -8.80 -8.79
N ASP A 120 11.94 -8.97 -7.46
CA ASP A 120 12.21 -7.86 -6.54
C ASP A 120 13.54 -7.15 -6.83
N PHE A 121 14.59 -7.92 -7.13
CA PHE A 121 15.91 -7.38 -7.44
C PHE A 121 15.91 -6.57 -8.75
N ASP A 122 15.18 -7.03 -9.76
CA ASP A 122 15.05 -6.33 -11.03
C ASP A 122 14.16 -5.07 -10.88
N TRP A 123 13.07 -5.18 -10.14
CA TRP A 123 12.20 -4.06 -9.77
C TRP A 123 12.97 -2.97 -9.02
N ILE A 124 13.72 -3.30 -7.97
CA ILE A 124 14.56 -2.34 -7.23
C ILE A 124 15.54 -1.64 -8.18
N LYS A 125 16.23 -2.40 -9.04
CA LYS A 125 17.20 -1.84 -9.98
C LYS A 125 16.53 -0.84 -10.93
N HIS A 126 15.37 -1.21 -11.47
CA HIS A 126 14.58 -0.37 -12.35
C HIS A 126 14.10 0.91 -11.64
N SER A 127 13.61 0.78 -10.40
CA SER A 127 13.13 1.90 -9.59
C SER A 127 14.26 2.87 -9.23
N VAL A 128 15.41 2.38 -8.79
CA VAL A 128 16.59 3.21 -8.50
C VAL A 128 17.09 3.91 -9.77
N HIS A 129 17.15 3.21 -10.90
CA HIS A 129 17.53 3.82 -12.17
C HIS A 129 16.56 4.92 -12.60
N SER A 130 15.25 4.69 -12.47
CA SER A 130 14.22 5.67 -12.82
C SER A 130 14.33 6.92 -11.95
N LEU A 131 14.43 6.75 -10.62
CA LEU A 131 14.60 7.86 -9.68
C LEU A 131 15.91 8.64 -9.90
N LEU A 132 16.99 7.96 -10.30
CA LEU A 132 18.25 8.61 -10.62
C LEU A 132 18.11 9.58 -11.81
N LEU A 133 17.35 9.21 -12.84
CA LEU A 133 17.10 10.09 -13.98
C LEU A 133 16.30 11.33 -13.58
N GLU A 134 15.29 11.17 -12.72
CA GLU A 134 14.54 12.31 -12.17
C GLU A 134 15.40 13.21 -11.28
N PHE A 135 16.30 12.62 -10.50
CA PHE A 135 17.22 13.37 -9.65
C PHE A 135 18.22 14.20 -10.47
N GLU A 136 18.86 13.60 -11.47
CA GLU A 136 19.87 14.27 -12.31
C GLU A 136 19.26 15.34 -13.23
N SER A 137 18.04 15.12 -13.72
CA SER A 137 17.31 16.14 -14.49
C SER A 137 16.81 17.30 -13.63
N GLY A 138 16.82 17.16 -12.30
CA GLY A 138 16.36 18.18 -11.36
C GLY A 138 14.84 18.34 -11.32
N THR A 139 14.07 17.42 -11.93
CA THR A 139 12.60 17.44 -11.94
C THR A 139 12.06 17.31 -10.53
N LEU A 140 12.68 16.51 -9.66
CA LEU A 140 12.26 16.31 -8.27
C LEU A 140 12.28 17.59 -7.41
N LYS A 141 12.96 18.65 -7.84
CA LYS A 141 13.02 19.93 -7.12
C LYS A 141 11.90 20.90 -7.50
N GLN A 142 11.08 20.54 -8.48
CA GLN A 142 10.04 21.40 -9.03
C GLN A 142 8.68 20.96 -8.53
N ASN A 143 7.73 21.90 -8.53
CA ASN A 143 6.33 21.58 -8.29
C ASN A 143 5.73 20.99 -9.56
N HIS A 144 5.05 19.86 -9.42
CA HIS A 144 4.35 19.22 -10.54
C HIS A 144 2.87 19.03 -10.25
N LEU A 145 2.10 18.81 -11.31
CA LEU A 145 0.72 18.32 -11.18
C LEU A 145 0.73 16.88 -10.65
N GLU A 146 -0.35 16.48 -9.98
CA GLU A 146 -0.53 15.13 -9.43
C GLU A 146 -0.26 14.03 -10.48
N THR A 147 -0.70 14.23 -11.72
CA THR A 147 -0.47 13.32 -12.85
C THR A 147 1.02 13.02 -13.07
N TRP A 148 1.90 13.99 -12.83
CA TRP A 148 3.34 13.77 -12.95
C TRP A 148 3.83 12.80 -11.87
N TYR A 149 3.46 13.01 -10.61
CA TYR A 149 3.83 12.08 -9.52
C TYR A 149 3.25 10.69 -9.77
N ASN A 150 2.03 10.62 -10.31
CA ASN A 150 1.42 9.37 -10.73
C ASN A 150 2.30 8.63 -11.76
N ILE A 151 2.77 9.31 -12.79
CA ILE A 151 3.58 8.67 -13.84
C ILE A 151 5.00 8.36 -13.36
N HIS A 152 5.66 9.30 -12.69
CA HIS A 152 7.09 9.24 -12.42
C HIS A 152 7.45 8.57 -11.09
N ILE A 153 6.56 8.63 -10.09
CA ILE A 153 6.81 8.09 -8.74
C ILE A 153 5.93 6.89 -8.45
N TRP A 154 4.60 7.04 -8.54
CA TRP A 154 3.66 5.96 -8.20
C TRP A 154 3.76 4.76 -9.13
N SER A 155 4.16 4.95 -10.39
CA SER A 155 4.38 3.82 -11.31
C SER A 155 5.46 2.86 -10.85
N LEU A 156 6.36 3.28 -9.97
CA LEU A 156 7.34 2.39 -9.34
C LEU A 156 6.65 1.43 -8.37
N ILE A 157 5.70 1.93 -7.59
CA ILE A 157 4.95 1.13 -6.61
C ILE A 157 4.01 0.16 -7.32
N ASP A 158 3.25 0.60 -8.33
CA ASP A 158 2.38 -0.32 -9.07
C ASP A 158 3.15 -1.50 -9.65
N LYS A 159 4.34 -1.21 -10.20
CA LYS A 159 5.20 -2.24 -10.77
C LYS A 159 5.74 -3.24 -9.76
N SER A 160 5.72 -2.95 -8.45
CA SER A 160 6.12 -3.93 -7.43
C SER A 160 5.10 -5.06 -7.27
N PHE A 161 3.86 -4.88 -7.73
CA PHE A 161 2.82 -5.90 -7.67
C PHE A 161 2.74 -6.77 -8.92
N ASN A 162 3.52 -6.46 -9.97
CA ASN A 162 3.46 -7.18 -11.24
C ASN A 162 3.79 -8.68 -11.12
N GLU A 163 4.42 -9.15 -10.05
CA GLU A 163 4.62 -10.58 -9.83
C GLU A 163 3.34 -11.34 -9.45
N LEU A 164 2.35 -10.65 -8.89
CA LEU A 164 1.13 -11.25 -8.41
C LEU A 164 0.21 -11.60 -9.58
N ILE A 165 -0.29 -12.83 -9.59
CA ILE A 165 -1.20 -13.32 -10.61
C ILE A 165 -2.63 -12.90 -10.24
N GLY A 166 -3.35 -12.31 -11.19
CA GLY A 166 -4.75 -11.91 -11.01
C GLY A 166 -4.95 -10.67 -10.13
N VAL A 167 -3.90 -9.87 -9.93
CA VAL A 167 -3.98 -8.59 -9.21
C VAL A 167 -3.80 -7.45 -10.20
N ASP A 168 -4.82 -6.61 -10.32
CA ASP A 168 -4.74 -5.35 -11.05
C ASP A 168 -4.57 -4.19 -10.06
N VAL A 169 -3.57 -3.35 -10.31
CA VAL A 169 -3.35 -2.13 -9.51
C VAL A 169 -4.14 -0.99 -10.12
N ALA A 170 -5.14 -0.51 -9.39
CA ALA A 170 -5.90 0.68 -9.75
C ALA A 170 -5.46 1.88 -8.90
N ARG A 171 -5.33 3.04 -9.54
CA ARG A 171 -5.14 4.31 -8.84
C ARG A 171 -6.46 5.07 -8.81
N GLY A 172 -6.94 5.39 -7.61
CA GLY A 172 -8.03 6.35 -7.47
C GLY A 172 -7.53 7.74 -7.85
N LEU A 173 -8.00 8.29 -8.97
CA LEU A 173 -7.80 9.70 -9.28
C LEU A 173 -8.74 10.51 -8.38
N LEU A 174 -8.20 11.40 -7.54
CA LEU A 174 -8.99 12.43 -6.87
C LEU A 174 -9.33 13.55 -7.86
N LEU A 175 -10.07 13.21 -8.92
CA LEU A 175 -10.83 14.24 -9.61
C LEU A 175 -11.94 14.68 -8.65
N ARG A 176 -12.05 15.98 -8.41
CA ARG A 176 -13.23 16.52 -7.72
C ARG A 176 -14.44 16.05 -8.53
N ASN A 177 -15.20 15.15 -7.92
CA ASN A 177 -16.33 14.36 -8.42
C ASN A 177 -15.93 12.97 -8.91
N GLU A 178 -16.36 12.00 -8.09
CA GLU A 178 -16.29 10.53 -8.26
C GLU A 178 -14.94 9.90 -7.90
N LYS A 179 -14.84 9.50 -6.62
CA LYS A 179 -13.73 8.74 -6.04
C LYS A 179 -13.87 7.26 -6.37
N ILE A 180 -12.74 6.58 -6.54
CA ILE A 180 -12.65 5.12 -6.57
C ILE A 180 -11.66 4.69 -5.49
N SER A 181 -12.13 3.80 -4.61
CA SER A 181 -11.37 3.15 -3.55
C SER A 181 -10.37 2.14 -4.11
N ILE A 182 -9.25 1.95 -3.42
CA ILE A 182 -8.32 0.84 -3.70
C ILE A 182 -8.97 -0.44 -3.18
N GLU A 183 -9.60 -1.22 -4.06
CA GLU A 183 -10.02 -2.59 -3.77
C GLU A 183 -8.94 -3.56 -4.26
N LEU A 184 -8.33 -4.31 -3.33
CA LEU A 184 -7.66 -5.57 -3.67
C LEU A 184 -8.76 -6.63 -3.84
N SER A 185 -9.29 -6.76 -5.06
CA SER A 185 -10.16 -7.90 -5.40
C SER A 185 -9.32 -9.18 -5.41
N LYS A 186 -9.59 -10.09 -4.47
CA LYS A 186 -9.16 -11.49 -4.56
C LYS A 186 -10.39 -12.34 -4.82
N ASP A 187 -10.52 -12.83 -6.04
CA ASP A 187 -11.57 -13.74 -6.45
C ASP A 187 -11.23 -15.17 -5.95
N TRP A 188 -11.63 -15.48 -4.72
CA TRP A 188 -11.35 -16.77 -4.05
C TRP A 188 -12.23 -17.93 -4.56
N SER A 189 -13.04 -17.72 -5.58
CA SER A 189 -14.07 -18.71 -5.99
C SER A 189 -13.66 -19.67 -7.09
N GLN A 190 -12.45 -19.59 -7.67
CA GLN A 190 -12.05 -20.49 -8.78
C GLN A 190 -10.96 -21.52 -8.45
N GLN A 191 -10.40 -21.53 -7.24
CA GLN A 191 -9.36 -22.51 -6.87
C GLN A 191 -9.89 -23.77 -6.17
N HIS A 192 -11.14 -23.80 -5.70
CA HIS A 192 -11.71 -24.98 -5.07
C HIS A 192 -12.41 -25.96 -6.02
N GLU A 193 -12.67 -25.57 -7.28
CA GLU A 193 -13.39 -26.42 -8.22
C GLU A 193 -12.45 -27.30 -9.08
N LYS A 194 -11.16 -26.94 -9.19
CA LYS A 194 -10.16 -27.75 -9.92
C LYS A 194 -9.52 -28.87 -9.10
N HIS A 195 -9.53 -28.79 -7.76
CA HIS A 195 -8.92 -29.82 -6.91
C HIS A 195 -9.88 -30.98 -6.58
N SER A 196 -11.18 -30.83 -6.83
CA SER A 196 -12.18 -31.88 -6.59
C SER A 196 -12.49 -32.75 -7.83
N GLU A 197 -12.02 -32.37 -9.03
CA GLU A 197 -12.22 -33.14 -10.26
C GLU A 197 -11.02 -34.02 -10.64
N GLU A 198 -9.85 -33.86 -10.01
CA GLU A 198 -8.65 -34.67 -10.29
C GLU A 198 -8.39 -35.82 -9.29
N GLU A 199 -9.17 -35.96 -8.21
CA GLU A 199 -9.10 -37.11 -7.26
C GLU A 199 -10.29 -38.07 -7.38
N GLY A 200 -10.99 -38.04 -8.53
CA GLY A 200 -12.22 -38.78 -8.77
C GLY A 200 -12.17 -39.82 -9.90
N ILE A 201 -11.02 -40.45 -10.18
CA ILE A 201 -10.90 -41.74 -10.92
C ILE A 201 -9.71 -42.54 -10.38
#